data_AF-A0A1H8M4P9-F1
#
_entry.id   AF-A0A1H8M4P9-F1
#
_cell.length_a   1.000
_cell.length_b   1.000
_cell.length_c   1.000
_cell.angle_alpha   90.00
_cell.angle_beta   90.00
_cell.angle_gamma   90.00
#
_symmetry.space_group_name_H-M   'P 1'
#
loop_
_entity.id
_entity.type
_entity.pdbx_description
1 polymer ?
#
loop_
_entity_poly.entity_id
_entity_poly.type
_entity_poly.pdbx_seq_one_letter_code
_entity_poly.pdbx_strand_id
1 'polypeptide(L)'
;MKFTTINLGDNKIEVFNSFIGRETIVLNGKVVSEKNSITGATHHFKMIENDQEVACKFILGYGLNGVVMSLYKDNKPVIESEKSMFFGFVFLTLICFGFVFFYNVIFH
;
A
#
# COMPACT_ATOMS: atom_id res chain seq x y z
N MET A 1 -10.13 4.99 7.61
CA MET A 1 -11.21 4.00 7.67
C MET A 1 -10.59 2.62 7.71
N LYS A 2 -11.26 1.64 8.33
CA LYS A 2 -10.78 0.25 8.29
C LYS A 2 -10.94 -0.27 6.86
N PHE A 3 -9.84 -0.73 6.28
CA PHE A 3 -9.78 -1.24 4.93
C PHE A 3 -9.94 -2.76 4.90
N THR A 4 -9.17 -3.49 5.71
CA THR A 4 -9.28 -4.94 5.80
C THR A 4 -8.86 -5.47 7.17
N THR A 5 -9.16 -6.74 7.42
CA THR A 5 -8.68 -7.51 8.58
C THR A 5 -8.23 -8.88 8.09
N ILE A 6 -7.03 -9.27 8.50
CA ILE A 6 -6.41 -10.54 8.15
C ILE A 6 -6.12 -11.27 9.46
N ASN A 7 -6.64 -12.48 9.60
CA ASN A 7 -6.31 -13.38 10.71
C ASN A 7 -5.23 -14.35 10.25
N LEU A 8 -4.11 -14.40 10.96
CA LEU A 8 -2.97 -15.25 10.64
C LEU A 8 -2.51 -15.97 11.91
N GLY A 9 -2.93 -17.23 12.07
CA GLY A 9 -2.84 -17.93 13.36
C GLY A 9 -3.66 -17.19 14.42
N ASP A 10 -3.05 -16.95 15.57
CA ASP A 10 -3.65 -16.17 16.67
C ASP A 10 -3.47 -14.66 16.52
N ASN A 11 -2.80 -14.20 15.45
CA ASN A 11 -2.57 -12.79 15.20
C ASN A 11 -3.66 -12.18 14.32
N LYS A 12 -4.15 -11.02 14.75
CA LYS A 12 -5.11 -10.20 14.02
C LYS A 12 -4.42 -8.97 13.48
N ILE A 13 -4.33 -8.86 12.15
CA ILE A 13 -3.77 -7.72 11.44
C ILE A 13 -4.92 -6.89 10.89
N GLU A 14 -5.03 -5.64 11.31
CA GLU A 14 -6.02 -4.69 10.85
C GLU A 14 -5.32 -3.59 10.07
N VAL A 15 -5.85 -3.30 8.87
CA VAL A 15 -5.28 -2.31 7.97
C VAL A 15 -6.28 -1.17 7.84
N PHE A 16 -5.79 0.04 8.01
CA PHE A 16 -6.57 1.26 7.86
C PHE A 16 -5.95 2.09 6.75
N ASN A 17 -6.81 2.65 5.90
CA ASN A 17 -6.43 3.65 4.91
C ASN A 17 -7.37 4.86 5.05
N SER A 18 -6.84 6.06 4.91
CA SER A 18 -7.62 7.29 4.88
C SER A 18 -7.68 7.84 3.46
N PHE A 19 -8.68 8.70 3.19
CA PHE A 19 -8.83 9.31 1.88
C PHE A 19 -7.60 10.18 1.48
N ILE A 20 -6.86 10.69 2.47
CA ILE A 20 -5.63 11.47 2.29
C ILE A 20 -4.35 10.60 2.26
N GLY A 21 -4.48 9.27 2.17
CA GLY A 21 -3.35 8.36 2.00
C GLY A 21 -2.62 7.95 3.29
N ARG A 22 -3.18 8.23 4.47
CA ARG A 22 -2.64 7.65 5.72
C ARG A 22 -2.96 6.16 5.81
N GLU A 23 -1.93 5.34 5.79
CA GLU A 23 -1.93 3.89 5.91
C GLU A 23 -1.45 3.50 7.32
N THR A 24 -2.27 2.77 8.07
CA THR A 24 -1.94 2.31 9.44
C THR A 24 -2.14 0.80 9.54
N ILE A 25 -1.15 0.10 10.09
CA ILE A 25 -1.18 -1.33 10.39
C ILE A 25 -1.27 -1.52 11.89
N VAL A 26 -2.29 -2.25 12.32
CA VAL A 26 -2.57 -2.59 13.71
C VAL A 26 -2.44 -4.09 13.87
N LEU A 27 -1.60 -4.55 14.79
CA LEU A 27 -1.42 -5.95 15.15
C LEU A 27 -1.97 -6.16 16.56
N ASN A 28 -2.96 -7.04 16.70
CA ASN A 28 -3.59 -7.38 17.99
C ASN A 28 -4.02 -6.12 18.78
N GLY A 29 -4.59 -5.13 18.09
CA GLY A 29 -5.04 -3.87 18.70
C GLY A 29 -3.94 -2.81 18.90
N LYS A 30 -2.67 -3.11 18.63
CA LYS A 30 -1.55 -2.16 18.74
C LYS A 30 -1.09 -1.67 17.37
N VAL A 31 -0.92 -0.35 17.20
CA VAL A 31 -0.33 0.21 15.97
C VAL A 31 1.13 -0.23 15.88
N VAL A 32 1.48 -0.93 14.79
CA VAL A 32 2.85 -1.42 14.52
C VAL A 32 3.51 -0.69 13.36
N SER A 33 2.73 -0.02 12.52
CA SER A 33 3.28 0.80 11.43
C SER A 33 2.28 1.86 10.99
N GLU A 34 2.77 3.06 10.67
CA GLU A 34 1.97 4.14 10.10
C GLU A 34 2.78 4.89 9.04
N LYS A 35 2.19 5.14 7.87
CA LYS A 35 2.82 5.87 6.76
C LYS A 35 1.78 6.73 6.04
N ASN A 36 2.22 7.82 5.45
CA ASN A 36 1.40 8.58 4.50
C ASN A 36 1.90 8.25 3.09
N SER A 37 1.02 7.73 2.23
CA SER A 37 1.31 7.43 0.83
C SER A 37 0.07 7.64 -0.05
N ILE A 38 0.30 8.21 -1.23
CA ILE A 38 -0.76 8.39 -2.25
C ILE A 38 -0.84 7.16 -3.16
N THR A 39 0.29 6.47 -3.37
CA THR A 39 0.40 5.35 -4.32
C THR A 39 0.55 3.98 -3.65
N GLY A 40 0.53 3.93 -2.32
CA GLY A 40 0.85 2.73 -1.54
C GLY A 40 2.22 2.79 -0.85
N ALA A 41 2.38 2.12 0.28
CA ALA A 41 3.68 1.94 0.92
C ALA A 41 3.93 0.49 1.37
N THR A 42 5.21 0.20 1.59
CA THR A 42 5.65 -1.03 2.27
C THR A 42 5.80 -0.77 3.76
N HIS A 43 5.06 -1.52 4.56
CA HIS A 43 5.13 -1.58 6.02
C HIS A 43 5.92 -2.82 6.45
N HIS A 44 6.86 -2.63 7.35
CA HIS A 44 7.58 -3.72 8.00
C HIS A 44 7.21 -3.73 9.48
N PHE A 45 6.90 -4.90 10.00
CA PHE A 45 6.61 -5.10 11.42
C PHE A 45 6.95 -6.54 11.80
N LYS A 46 6.92 -6.83 13.08
CA LYS A 46 7.12 -8.18 13.61
C LYS A 46 5.85 -8.64 14.30
N MET A 47 5.58 -9.94 14.23
CA MET A 47 4.53 -10.59 15.00
C MET A 47 5.12 -11.73 15.85
N ILE A 48 4.42 -12.14 16.90
CA ILE A 48 4.82 -13.28 17.72
C ILE A 48 4.01 -14.49 17.28
N GLU A 49 4.70 -15.57 16.93
CA GLU A 49 4.10 -16.86 16.57
C GLU A 49 4.92 -17.95 17.26
N ASN A 50 4.28 -18.81 18.07
CA ASN A 50 4.96 -19.86 18.86
C ASN A 50 6.15 -19.33 19.69
N ASP A 51 5.96 -18.22 20.40
CA ASP A 51 7.00 -17.54 21.20
C ASP A 51 8.23 -17.04 20.42
N GLN A 52 8.13 -16.98 19.08
CA GLN A 52 9.19 -16.46 18.21
C GLN A 52 8.75 -15.19 17.47
N GLU A 53 9.70 -14.26 17.30
CA GLU A 53 9.50 -13.09 16.45
C GLU A 53 9.59 -13.48 14.98
N VAL A 54 8.51 -13.21 14.25
CA VAL A 54 8.39 -13.46 12.81
C VAL A 54 8.33 -12.13 12.06
N ALA A 55 9.12 -12.03 10.99
CA ALA A 55 9.18 -10.80 10.20
C ALA A 55 8.03 -10.74 9.20
N CYS A 56 7.27 -9.64 9.25
CA CYS A 56 6.16 -9.38 8.35
C CYS A 56 6.44 -8.16 7.47
N LYS A 57 6.10 -8.31 6.19
CA LYS A 57 6.15 -7.24 5.20
C LYS A 57 4.77 -7.13 4.56
N PHE A 58 4.13 -5.98 4.76
CA PHE A 58 2.83 -5.68 4.18
C PHE A 58 2.99 -4.56 3.15
N ILE A 59 2.54 -4.80 1.93
CA ILE A 59 2.67 -3.87 0.81
C ILE A 59 1.28 -3.44 0.42
N LEU A 60 1.00 -2.14 0.51
CA LEU A 60 -0.16 -1.51 -0.08
C LEU A 60 0.22 -0.87 -1.41
N GLY A 61 -0.73 -0.86 -2.34
CA GLY A 61 -0.58 -0.25 -3.65
C GLY A 61 -1.94 -0.03 -4.30
N TYR A 62 -1.91 0.50 -5.52
CA TYR A 62 -3.10 0.64 -6.35
C TYR A 62 -2.89 -0.07 -7.68
N GLY A 63 -3.87 -0.90 -8.06
CA GLY A 63 -3.98 -1.51 -9.37
C GLY A 63 -5.18 -0.95 -10.15
N LEU A 64 -5.47 -1.55 -11.31
CA LEU A 64 -6.55 -1.11 -12.20
C LEU A 64 -7.93 -1.12 -11.52
N ASN A 65 -8.16 -2.08 -10.62
CA ASN A 65 -9.43 -2.31 -9.95
C ASN A 65 -9.48 -1.75 -8.51
N GLY A 66 -8.50 -0.92 -8.12
CA GLY A 66 -8.46 -0.31 -6.79
C GLY A 66 -7.25 -0.71 -5.96
N VAL A 67 -7.38 -0.68 -4.64
CA VAL A 67 -6.28 -0.97 -3.70
C VAL A 67 -5.88 -2.44 -3.78
N VAL A 68 -4.59 -2.70 -3.96
CA VAL A 68 -3.99 -4.04 -3.94
C VAL A 68 -3.12 -4.20 -2.70
N MET A 69 -3.03 -5.43 -2.19
CA MET A 69 -2.26 -5.73 -1.00
C MET A 69 -1.45 -7.02 -1.14
N SER A 70 -0.24 -7.02 -0.60
CA SER A 70 0.56 -8.23 -0.47
C SER A 70 1.09 -8.35 0.95
N LEU A 71 1.01 -9.55 1.52
CA LEU A 71 1.50 -9.87 2.85
C LEU A 71 2.53 -10.99 2.73
N TYR A 72 3.72 -10.75 3.28
CA TYR A 72 4.79 -11.74 3.35
C TYR A 72 5.13 -12.03 4.81
N LYS A 73 5.36 -13.31 5.10
CA LYS A 73 5.82 -13.84 6.39
C LYS A 73 7.17 -14.52 6.18
N ASP A 74 8.23 -14.08 6.85
CA ASP A 74 9.60 -14.57 6.64
C ASP A 74 9.98 -14.63 5.15
N ASN A 75 9.65 -13.55 4.43
CA ASN A 75 9.86 -13.40 3.00
C ASN A 75 9.09 -14.39 2.10
N LYS A 76 8.22 -15.25 2.66
CA LYS A 76 7.30 -16.10 1.91
C LYS A 76 5.96 -15.39 1.72
N PRO A 77 5.39 -15.38 0.51
CA PRO A 77 4.08 -14.75 0.28
C PRO A 77 2.98 -15.54 0.97
N VAL A 78 2.14 -14.83 1.73
CA VAL A 78 0.87 -15.32 2.27
C VAL A 78 -0.28 -14.83 1.42
N ILE A 79 -0.21 -13.56 1.01
CA ILE A 79 -1.11 -12.93 0.05
C ILE A 79 -0.23 -12.19 -0.95
N GLU A 80 -0.46 -12.42 -2.24
CA GLU A 80 0.28 -11.74 -3.30
C GLU A 80 -0.71 -11.20 -4.33
N SER A 81 -0.73 -9.88 -4.49
CA SER A 81 -1.51 -9.21 -5.54
C SER A 81 -0.62 -8.86 -6.72
N GLU A 82 -1.17 -8.95 -7.93
CA GLU A 82 -0.52 -8.43 -9.14
C GLU A 82 -0.39 -6.90 -9.05
N LYS A 83 0.85 -6.40 -9.11
CA LYS A 83 1.10 -4.96 -9.19
C LYS A 83 0.85 -4.48 -10.61
N SER A 84 -0.02 -3.48 -10.75
CA SER A 84 -0.20 -2.77 -12.01
C SER A 84 0.65 -1.50 -12.03
N MET A 85 1.40 -1.29 -13.12
CA MET A 85 2.27 -0.13 -13.35
C MET A 85 1.50 1.12 -13.82
N PHE A 86 0.16 1.11 -13.74
CA PHE A 86 -0.71 2.07 -14.42
C PHE A 86 -0.54 3.53 -13.97
N PHE A 87 -0.30 3.78 -12.68
CA PHE A 87 -0.16 5.16 -12.18
C PHE A 87 1.05 5.91 -12.73
N GLY A 88 2.16 5.21 -13.02
CA GLY A 88 3.33 5.83 -13.65
C GLY A 88 3.00 6.35 -15.06
N PHE A 89 2.21 5.60 -15.83
CA PHE A 89 1.80 5.99 -17.17
C PHE A 89 0.83 7.18 -17.16
N VAL A 90 -0.16 7.20 -16.27
CA VAL A 90 -1.13 8.31 -16.18
C VAL A 90 -0.46 9.62 -15.77
N PHE A 91 0.50 9.57 -14.85
CA PHE A 91 1.23 10.78 -14.45
C PHE A 91 2.07 11.35 -15.60
N LEU A 92 2.72 10.46 -16.38
CA LEU A 92 3.53 10.85 -17.54
C LEU A 92 2.67 11.46 -18.65
N THR A 93 1.48 10.90 -18.91
CA THR A 93 0.56 11.48 -19.91
C THR A 93 0.04 12.84 -19.48
N LEU A 94 -0.33 13.03 -18.21
CA LEU A 94 -0.78 14.33 -17.69
C LEU A 94 0.31 15.40 -17.79
N ILE A 95 1.57 15.06 -17.51
CA ILE A 95 2.71 15.97 -17.71
C ILE A 95 2.84 16.36 -19.18
N CYS A 96 2.81 15.38 -20.10
CA CYS A 96 2.91 15.65 -21.53
C CYS A 96 1.77 16.56 -22.03
N PHE A 97 0.52 16.27 -21.65
CA PHE A 97 -0.63 17.10 -22.03
C PHE A 97 -0.56 18.50 -21.42
N GLY A 98 -0.17 18.62 -20.15
CA GLY A 98 0.04 19.92 -19.50
C GLY A 98 1.10 20.74 -20.22
N PHE A 99 2.22 20.12 -20.62
CA PHE A 99 3.30 20.80 -21.33
C PHE A 99 2.87 21.28 -22.73
N VAL A 100 2.17 20.44 -23.49
CA VAL A 100 1.62 20.81 -24.81
C VAL A 100 0.59 21.93 -24.68
N PHE A 101 -0.29 21.87 -23.69
CA PHE A 101 -1.28 22.92 -23.44
C PHE A 101 -0.61 24.26 -23.10
N PHE A 102 0.34 24.27 -22.16
CA PHE A 102 1.08 25.47 -21.80
C PHE A 102 1.89 26.04 -22.95
N TYR A 103 2.54 25.19 -23.76
CA TYR A 103 3.26 25.63 -24.95
C TYR A 103 2.33 26.35 -25.94
N ASN A 104 1.15 25.79 -26.22
CA ASN A 104 0.18 26.41 -27.12
C ASN A 104 -0.41 27.72 -26.58
N VAL A 105 -0.57 27.88 -25.27
CA VAL A 105 -1.08 29.12 -24.66
C VAL A 105 -0.03 30.23 -24.62
N ILE A 106 1.26 29.89 -24.50
CA ILE A 106 2.34 30.87 -24.37
C ILE A 106 2.85 31.35 -25.74
N PHE A 107 2.91 30.44 -26.71
CA PHE A 107 3.59 30.69 -28.00
C PHE A 107 2.61 30.87 -29.18
N HIS A 108 1.31 30.93 -28.91
CA HIS A 108 0.27 31.18 -29.91
C HIS A 108 -0.80 32.14 -29.36
#